data_AF-A0A3B8LB30-F1
#
_entry.id   AF-A0A3B8LB30-F1
#
_cell.length_a   1.000
_cell.length_b   1.000
_cell.length_c   1.000
_cell.angle_alpha   90.00
_cell.angle_beta   90.00
_cell.angle_gamma   90.00
#
_symmetry.space_group_name_H-M   'P 1'
#
loop_
_entity.id
_entity.type
_entity.pdbx_description
1 polymer ?
#
loop_
_entity_poly.entity_id
_entity_poly.type
_entity_poly.pdbx_seq_one_letter_code
_entity_poly.pdbx_strand_id
1 'polypeptide(L)' 'ELEKGIEGLVHISEISDDHVKDPREVLNTGQTVNVKVISIDPEKRQIGLSIRSADE' A
#
# COMPACT_ATOMS: atom_id res chain seq x y z
N GLU A 1 -3.86 -1.02 15.59
CA GLU A 1 -2.40 -1.24 15.56
C GLU A 1 -2.15 -2.61 14.93
N LEU A 2 -1.51 -2.66 13.77
CA LEU A 2 -1.07 -3.92 13.15
C LEU A 2 0.12 -4.45 13.96
N GLU A 3 0.13 -5.74 14.23
CA GLU A 3 1.12 -6.41 15.07
C GLU A 3 2.57 -6.09 14.64
N LYS A 4 3.44 -5.82 15.62
CA LYS A 4 4.84 -5.40 15.39
C LYS A 4 5.60 -6.48 14.61
N GLY A 5 5.78 -6.27 13.31
CA GLY A 5 6.57 -7.15 12.44
C GLY A 5 5.88 -7.63 11.17
N ILE A 6 4.77 -7.00 10.78
CA ILE A 6 4.15 -7.20 9.47
C ILE A 6 4.47 -6.00 8.58
N GLU A 7 5.08 -6.26 7.43
CA GLU A 7 5.44 -5.23 6.45
C GLU A 7 4.35 -5.13 5.38
N GLY A 8 3.77 -3.93 5.26
CA GLY A 8 2.83 -3.61 4.18
C GLY A 8 3.58 -3.11 2.95
N LEU A 9 3.38 -3.76 1.81
CA LEU A 9 4.00 -3.38 0.54
C LEU A 9 2.93 -2.90 -0.43
N VAL A 10 3.12 -1.72 -0.99
CA VAL A 10 2.31 -1.18 -2.08
C VAL A 10 3.19 -1.13 -3.33
N HIS A 11 2.75 -1.76 -4.41
CA HIS A 11 3.45 -1.66 -5.69
C HIS A 11 3.18 -0.29 -6.33
N ILE A 12 4.13 0.28 -7.07
CA ILE A 12 3.96 1.60 -7.70
C ILE A 12 2.72 1.67 -8.61
N SER A 13 2.40 0.56 -9.29
CA SER A 13 1.21 0.39 -10.13
C SER A 13 -0.11 0.33 -9.34
N GLU A 14 -0.03 0.09 -8.03
CA GLU A 14 -1.18 0.02 -7.13
C GLU A 14 -1.40 1.33 -6.35
N ILE A 15 -0.57 2.35 -6.57
CA ILE A 15 -0.68 3.64 -5.91
C ILE A 15 -1.82 4.48 -6.51
N SER A 16 -1.96 4.49 -7.83
CA SER A 16 -3.04 5.19 -8.53
C SER A 16 -3.28 4.56 -9.90
N ASP A 17 -4.42 4.84 -10.52
CA ASP A 17 -4.68 4.50 -11.94
C ASP A 17 -3.82 5.38 -12.89
N ASP A 18 -3.48 6.58 -12.44
CA ASP A 18 -2.58 7.49 -13.14
C ASP A 18 -1.13 7.00 -13.14
N HIS A 19 -0.37 7.43 -14.16
CA HIS A 19 1.05 7.09 -14.30
C HIS A 19 1.89 7.79 -13.22
N VAL A 20 2.02 7.15 -12.06
CA VAL A 20 2.89 7.60 -10.97
C VAL A 20 4.35 7.28 -11.32
N LYS A 21 5.15 8.31 -11.60
CA LYS A 21 6.61 8.15 -11.80
C LYS A 21 7.35 8.03 -10.47
N ASP A 22 6.96 8.84 -9.49
CA ASP A 22 7.58 8.83 -8.17
C ASP A 22 6.50 8.70 -7.09
N PRO A 23 6.55 7.65 -6.24
CA PRO A 23 5.58 7.47 -5.17
C PRO A 23 5.59 8.64 -4.17
N ARG A 24 6.69 9.39 -4.11
CA ARG A 24 6.86 10.56 -3.24
C ARG A 24 6.04 11.78 -3.67
N GLU A 25 5.62 11.84 -4.93
CA GLU A 25 4.77 12.96 -5.39
C GLU A 25 3.33 12.82 -4.91
N VAL A 26 2.89 11.58 -4.70
CA VAL A 26 1.51 11.24 -4.32
C VAL A 26 1.39 10.78 -2.86
N LEU A 27 2.48 10.34 -2.24
CA LEU A 27 2.52 9.88 -0.87
C LEU A 27 3.62 10.58 -0.08
N ASN A 28 3.24 11.11 1.07
CA ASN A 28 4.16 11.72 2.02
C ASN A 28 4.35 10.83 3.25
N THR A 29 5.57 10.79 3.79
CA THR A 29 5.83 10.07 5.05
C THR A 29 5.02 10.68 6.19
N GLY A 30 4.17 9.89 6.83
CA GLY A 30 3.26 10.33 7.90
C GLY A 30 1.86 10.72 7.42
N GLN A 31 1.61 10.73 6.10
CA GLN A 31 0.28 10.91 5.55
C GLN A 31 -0.58 9.68 5.84
N THR A 32 -1.80 9.92 6.34
CA THR A 32 -2.79 8.86 6.46
C THR A 32 -3.45 8.66 5.11
N VAL A 33 -3.37 7.45 4.56
CA VAL A 33 -3.98 7.09 3.27
C VAL A 33 -4.84 5.86 3.45
N ASN A 34 -5.91 5.77 2.65
CA ASN A 34 -6.72 4.58 2.59
C ASN A 34 -6.06 3.55 1.68
N VAL A 35 -6.01 2.31 2.15
CA VAL A 35 -5.48 1.17 1.41
C VAL A 35 -6.43 0.00 1.55
N LYS A 36 -6.51 -0.82 0.50
CA LYS A 36 -7.23 -2.08 0.49
C LYS A 36 -6.22 -3.22 0.53
N VAL A 37 -6.52 -4.23 1.33
CA VAL A 37 -5.71 -5.44 1.40
C VAL A 37 -6.04 -6.31 0.19
N ILE A 38 -5.05 -6.53 -0.66
CA ILE A 38 -5.20 -7.37 -1.87
C ILE A 38 -4.66 -8.79 -1.65
N SER A 39 -3.65 -8.95 -0.80
CA SER A 39 -3.05 -10.24 -0.49
C SER A 39 -2.45 -10.23 0.91
N ILE A 40 -2.50 -11.39 1.57
CA ILE A 40 -1.90 -11.61 2.89
C ILE A 40 -1.01 -12.84 2.80
N ASP A 41 0.28 -12.66 3.04
CA ASP A 41 1.27 -13.72 3.08
C ASP A 41 1.69 -13.96 4.54
N PRO A 42 1.00 -14.85 5.27
CA PRO A 42 1.29 -15.10 6.68
C PRO A 42 2.66 -15.76 6.91
N GLU A 43 3.17 -16.49 5.91
CA GLU A 43 4.49 -17.14 5.97
C GLU A 43 5.63 -16.11 5.98
N LYS A 44 5.50 -15.05 5.17
CA LYS A 44 6.47 -13.95 5.08
C LYS A 44 6.14 -12.76 5.96
N ARG A 45 4.96 -12.77 6.61
CA ARG A 45 4.39 -11.63 7.34
C ARG A 45 4.34 -10.36 6.49
N GLN A 46 3.99 -10.54 5.22
CA GLN A 46 3.85 -9.45 4.27
C GLN A 46 2.39 -9.29 3.89
N ILE A 47 1.95 -8.04 3.75
CA ILE A 47 0.61 -7.72 3.28
C ILE A 47 0.76 -6.90 2.01
N GLY A 48 0.19 -7.42 0.92
CA GLY A 48 -0.02 -6.67 -0.30
C GLY A 48 -1.13 -5.66 -0.08
N LEU A 49 -0.79 -4.39 -0.24
CA LEU A 49 -1.71 -3.26 -0.07
C LEU A 49 -1.83 -2.53 -1.41
N SER A 50 -3.05 -2.07 -1.70
CA SER A 50 -3.34 -1.26 -2.87
C SER A 50 -4.07 0.01 -2.48
N ILE A 51 -3.57 1.17 -2.89
CA ILE A 51 -4.24 2.46 -2.68
C ILE A 51 -5.34 2.63 -3.72
N ARG A 52 -5.05 2.26 -4.97
CA ARG A 52 -6.01 2.29 -6.09
C ARG A 52 -7.33 1.59 -5.75
N SER A 53 -7.27 0.34 -5.27
CA SER A 53 -8.47 -0.43 -4.98
C SER A 53 -9.25 0.07 -3.75
N ALA A 54 -8.67 0.97 -2.96
CA ALA A 54 -9.33 1.57 -1.79
C ALA A 54 -10.31 2.69 -2.17
N ASP A 55 -10.15 3.27 -3.36
CA ASP A 55 -11.04 4.28 -3.93
C ASP A 55 -12.26 3.66 -4.66
N GLU A 56 -12.27 2.32 -4.80
CA GLU A 56 -13.30 1.52 -5.50
C GLU A 56 -14.27 0.80 -4.54
#